data_AF-A0A800DF90-F1
#
_entry.id   AF-A0A800DF90-F1
#
_cell.length_a   1.000
_cell.length_b   1.000
_cell.length_c   1.000
_cell.angle_alpha   90.00
_cell.angle_beta   90.00
_cell.angle_gamma   90.00
#
_symmetry.space_group_name_H-M   'P 1'
#
loop_
_entity.id
_entity.type
_entity.pdbx_description
1 polymer ?
#
loop_
_entity_poly.entity_id
_entity_poly.type
_entity_poly.pdbx_seq_one_letter_code
_entity_poly.pdbx_strand_id
1 'polypeptide(L)'
;MRDPLLPQLATIEEVIEEAPRIKTFRLKPEGFPPYKPGQFVMVSVFGEGEFPAALASTYGVHEFIEVTVRRMGRVTAALHRLSPGSQVGLRGPFGRGWTFHSVDW
;
A
#
# COMPACT_ATOMS: atom_id res chain seq x y z
N MET A 1 10.71 2.79 16.59
CA MET A 1 10.48 2.32 15.20
C MET A 1 9.38 1.28 15.27
N ARG A 2 8.33 1.37 14.44
CA ARG A 2 7.25 0.36 14.45
C ARG A 2 7.74 -0.93 13.79
N ASP A 3 7.38 -2.08 14.34
CA ASP A 3 7.79 -3.39 13.84
C ASP A 3 7.11 -3.69 12.49
N PRO A 4 7.86 -3.94 11.40
CA PRO A 4 7.28 -4.22 10.09
C PRO A 4 6.49 -5.53 10.02
N LEU A 5 6.67 -6.43 10.99
CA LEU A 5 5.93 -7.69 11.06
C LEU A 5 4.54 -7.54 11.68
N LEU A 6 4.31 -6.46 12.44
CA LEU A 6 3.04 -6.19 13.09
C LEU A 6 2.15 -5.31 12.20
N PRO A 7 0.87 -5.64 12.03
CA PRO A 7 -0.06 -4.83 11.25
C PRO A 7 -0.27 -3.47 11.88
N GLN A 8 -0.18 -2.44 11.05
CA GLN A 8 -0.55 -1.06 11.35
C GLN A 8 -1.90 -0.77 10.72
N LEU A 9 -2.84 -0.18 11.48
CA LEU A 9 -4.08 0.29 10.90
C LEU A 9 -3.81 1.46 9.97
N ALA A 10 -4.48 1.44 8.83
CA ALA A 10 -4.52 2.55 7.89
C ALA A 10 -5.95 2.80 7.44
N THR A 11 -6.30 4.08 7.34
CA THR A 11 -7.58 4.54 6.82
C THR A 11 -7.44 4.81 5.33
N ILE A 12 -8.39 4.32 4.52
CA ILE A 12 -8.50 4.73 3.12
C ILE A 12 -8.96 6.18 3.10
N GLU A 13 -8.11 7.12 2.71
CA GLU A 13 -8.50 8.53 2.58
C GLU A 13 -9.12 8.82 1.21
N GLU A 14 -8.66 8.14 0.17
CA GLU A 14 -9.12 8.35 -1.20
C GLU A 14 -9.03 7.07 -2.01
N VAL A 15 -9.95 6.94 -2.97
CA VAL A 15 -9.95 5.87 -3.96
C VAL A 15 -10.06 6.52 -5.34
N ILE A 16 -9.03 6.34 -6.16
CA ILE A 16 -8.93 6.91 -7.51
C ILE A 16 -9.19 5.78 -8.51
N GLU A 17 -10.12 6.01 -9.44
CA GLU A 17 -10.36 5.06 -10.54
C GLU A 17 -9.40 5.34 -11.70
N GLU A 18 -8.41 4.48 -11.86
CA GLU A 18 -7.38 4.64 -12.90
C GLU A 18 -7.86 4.12 -14.26
N ALA A 19 -8.56 2.98 -14.24
CA ALA A 19 -9.05 2.27 -15.41
C ALA A 19 -10.08 1.21 -14.99
N PRO A 20 -10.81 0.57 -15.93
CA PRO A 20 -11.70 -0.53 -15.59
C PRO A 20 -10.98 -1.61 -14.77
N ARG A 21 -11.49 -1.87 -13.56
CA ARG A 21 -10.93 -2.84 -12.58
C ARG A 21 -9.57 -2.47 -11.98
N ILE A 22 -9.09 -1.24 -12.14
CA ILE A 22 -7.82 -0.76 -11.55
C ILE A 22 -8.13 0.50 -10.73
N LYS A 23 -7.73 0.47 -9.46
CA LYS A 23 -7.91 1.59 -8.53
C LYS A 23 -6.62 1.88 -7.78
N THR A 24 -6.32 3.14 -7.55
CA THR A 24 -5.30 3.57 -6.59
C THR A 24 -5.98 3.90 -5.27
N PHE A 25 -5.44 3.37 -4.18
CA PHE A 25 -5.92 3.63 -2.82
C PHE A 25 -4.88 4.45 -2.08
N ARG A 26 -5.28 5.62 -1.55
CA ARG A 26 -4.47 6.40 -0.61
C ARG A 26 -4.77 5.93 0.80
N LEU A 27 -3.78 5.32 1.43
CA LEU A 27 -3.87 4.70 2.74
C LEU A 27 -3.11 5.55 3.74
N LYS A 28 -3.78 6.17 4.71
CA LYS A 28 -3.14 6.91 5.80
C LYS A 28 -2.93 6.00 7.01
N PRO A 29 -1.71 5.51 7.25
CA PRO A 29 -1.41 4.74 8.45
C PRO A 29 -1.36 5.66 9.67
N GLU A 30 -1.67 5.13 10.86
CA GLU A 30 -1.37 5.83 12.13
C GLU A 30 0.15 6.04 12.34
N GLY A 31 0.97 5.35 11.56
CA GLY A 31 2.41 5.46 11.47
C GLY A 31 2.97 4.26 10.71
N PHE A 32 4.02 4.50 9.91
CA PHE A 32 4.63 3.46 9.10
C PHE A 32 6.15 3.66 9.02
N PRO A 33 6.96 2.58 9.09
CA PRO A 33 8.40 2.70 8.96
C PRO A 33 8.81 3.26 7.58
N PRO A 34 9.99 3.91 7.49
CA PRO A 34 10.53 4.39 6.21
C PRO A 34 10.64 3.28 5.17
N TYR A 35 10.31 3.60 3.92
CA TYR A 35 10.40 2.68 2.78
C TYR A 35 11.09 3.33 1.57
N LYS A 36 11.61 2.47 0.69
CA LYS A 36 12.38 2.84 -0.51
C LYS A 36 11.71 2.31 -1.78
N PRO A 37 11.96 2.91 -2.95
CA PRO A 37 11.55 2.34 -4.23
C PRO A 37 12.01 0.89 -4.39
N GLY A 38 11.16 0.07 -4.99
CA GLY A 38 11.37 -1.38 -5.14
C GLY A 38 10.90 -2.24 -3.97
N GLN A 39 10.46 -1.63 -2.86
CA GLN A 39 9.83 -2.36 -1.76
C GLN A 39 8.31 -2.49 -1.94
N PHE A 40 7.71 -3.37 -1.13
CA PHE A 40 6.26 -3.63 -1.14
C PHE A 40 5.70 -3.72 0.28
N VAL A 41 4.38 -3.71 0.42
CA VAL A 41 3.66 -3.89 1.69
C VAL A 41 2.66 -5.04 1.57
N MET A 42 2.30 -5.66 2.69
CA MET A 42 1.14 -6.55 2.75
C MET A 42 -0.09 -5.74 3.17
N VAL A 43 -1.12 -5.74 2.33
CA VAL A 43 -2.40 -5.08 2.60
C VAL A 43 -3.40 -6.12 3.07
N SER A 44 -3.90 -5.95 4.29
CA SER A 44 -4.93 -6.81 4.90
C SER A 44 -6.31 -6.19 4.74
N VAL A 45 -7.25 -6.96 4.22
CA VAL A 45 -8.68 -6.64 4.22
C VAL A 45 -9.35 -7.52 5.26
N PHE A 46 -9.94 -6.91 6.28
CA PHE A 46 -10.46 -7.64 7.45
C PHE A 46 -11.54 -8.65 7.06
N GLY A 47 -11.39 -9.88 7.58
CA GLY A 47 -12.26 -11.01 7.24
C GLY A 47 -11.99 -11.67 5.88
N GLU A 48 -11.12 -11.09 5.05
CA GLU A 48 -10.91 -11.54 3.67
C GLU A 48 -9.51 -12.11 3.42
N GLY A 49 -8.49 -11.57 4.11
CA GLY A 49 -7.10 -12.02 4.02
C GLY A 49 -6.15 -10.87 3.69
N GLU A 50 -4.96 -11.20 3.20
CA GLU A 50 -3.95 -10.22 2.82
C GLU A 50 -3.35 -10.51 1.44
N PHE A 51 -2.76 -9.49 0.82
CA PHE A 51 -2.04 -9.62 -0.44
C PHE A 51 -0.85 -8.63 -0.50
N PRO A 52 0.23 -8.96 -1.24
CA PRO A 52 1.33 -8.03 -1.45
C PRO A 52 0.94 -6.93 -2.45
N ALA A 53 1.32 -5.69 -2.17
CA ALA A 53 1.13 -4.54 -3.04
C ALA A 53 2.42 -3.71 -3.13
N ALA A 54 2.81 -3.31 -4.34
CA ALA A 54 3.91 -2.39 -4.53
C ALA A 54 3.56 -1.00 -3.97
N LEU A 55 4.55 -0.34 -3.39
CA LEU A 55 4.44 1.04 -2.93
C LEU A 55 4.50 1.98 -4.13
N ALA A 56 3.44 2.77 -4.34
CA ALA A 56 3.31 3.70 -5.46
C ALA A 56 3.54 5.18 -5.06
N SER A 57 3.85 5.44 -3.79
CA SER A 57 4.18 6.77 -3.25
C SER A 57 5.64 6.83 -2.77
N THR A 58 6.12 8.03 -2.43
CA THR A 58 7.46 8.25 -1.84
C THR A 58 7.35 8.54 -0.35
N TYR A 59 8.12 7.82 0.48
CA TYR A 59 8.14 8.04 1.92
C TYR A 59 8.56 9.48 2.26
N GLY A 60 7.83 10.11 3.18
CA GLY A 60 8.13 11.46 3.67
C GLY A 60 7.68 12.60 2.76
N VAL A 61 7.17 12.33 1.56
CA VAL A 61 6.58 13.35 0.67
C VAL A 61 5.10 13.57 0.99
N HIS A 62 4.39 12.51 1.36
CA HIS A 62 2.97 12.53 1.70
C HIS A 62 2.72 11.84 3.04
N GLU A 63 1.62 12.18 3.71
CA GLU A 63 1.16 11.51 4.94
C GLU A 63 0.47 10.15 4.66
N PHE A 64 0.27 9.81 3.38
CA PHE A 64 -0.35 8.57 2.94
C PHE A 64 0.61 7.68 2.14
N ILE A 65 0.23 6.42 2.00
CA ILE A 65 0.84 5.43 1.13
C ILE A 65 -0.12 5.13 -0.01
N GLU A 66 0.38 5.16 -1.25
CA GLU A 66 -0.42 4.74 -2.41
C GLU A 66 -0.14 3.28 -2.78
N VAL A 67 -1.21 2.56 -3.08
CA VAL A 67 -1.15 1.24 -3.73
C VAL A 67 -2.13 1.21 -4.90
N THR A 68 -1.64 0.88 -6.09
CA THR A 68 -2.47 0.67 -7.28
C THR A 68 -2.78 -0.80 -7.45
N VAL A 69 -4.06 -1.15 -7.41
CA VAL A 69 -4.52 -2.54 -7.31
C VAL A 69 -5.50 -2.86 -8.41
N ARG A 70 -5.18 -3.89 -9.21
CA ARG A 70 -6.12 -4.50 -10.15
C ARG A 70 -7.00 -5.53 -9.44
N ARG A 71 -8.32 -5.50 -9.68
CA ARG A 71 -9.28 -6.49 -9.16
C ARG A 71 -9.14 -7.83 -9.88
N MET A 72 -8.47 -8.80 -9.26
CA MET A 72 -8.15 -10.11 -9.87
C MET A 72 -8.43 -11.33 -8.98
N GLY A 73 -8.69 -11.15 -7.68
CA GLY A 73 -8.97 -12.25 -6.74
C GLY A 73 -9.77 -11.82 -5.53
N ARG A 74 -10.13 -12.76 -4.66
CA ARG A 74 -11.04 -12.55 -3.51
C ARG A 74 -10.69 -11.31 -2.69
N VAL A 75 -9.45 -11.20 -2.19
CA VAL A 75 -9.01 -10.10 -1.33
C VAL A 75 -9.03 -8.76 -2.06
N THR A 76 -8.46 -8.69 -3.27
CA THR A 76 -8.48 -7.46 -4.09
C THR A 76 -9.89 -7.04 -4.50
N ALA A 77 -10.80 -8.00 -4.73
CA ALA A 77 -12.19 -7.72 -5.03
C ALA A 77 -12.95 -7.21 -3.81
N ALA A 78 -12.56 -7.62 -2.60
CA ALA A 78 -13.07 -7.06 -1.36
C ALA A 78 -12.56 -5.63 -1.11
N LEU A 79 -11.25 -5.39 -1.31
CA LEU A 79 -10.67 -4.05 -1.25
C LEU A 79 -11.39 -3.07 -2.19
N HIS A 80 -11.70 -3.50 -3.42
CA HIS A 80 -12.42 -2.70 -4.42
C HIS A 80 -13.87 -2.34 -4.04
N ARG A 81 -14.44 -2.97 -3.01
CA ARG A 81 -15.76 -2.61 -2.45
C ARG A 81 -15.67 -1.62 -1.29
N LEU A 82 -14.47 -1.34 -0.78
CA LEU A 82 -14.26 -0.39 0.31
C LEU A 82 -14.29 1.05 -0.21
N SER A 83 -14.75 1.94 0.65
CA SER A 83 -14.86 3.39 0.40
C SER A 83 -13.90 4.16 1.31
N PRO A 84 -13.62 5.45 1.00
CA PRO A 84 -12.95 6.34 1.94
C PRO A 84 -13.56 6.27 3.35
N GLY A 85 -12.72 6.30 4.38
CA GLY A 85 -13.06 6.08 5.78
C GLY A 85 -12.98 4.61 6.24
N SER A 86 -12.91 3.64 5.32
CA SER A 86 -12.71 2.23 5.69
C SER A 86 -11.30 1.98 6.21
N GLN A 87 -11.14 1.00 7.11
CA GLN A 87 -9.84 0.60 7.62
C GLN A 87 -9.29 -0.64 6.91
N VAL A 88 -7.97 -0.67 6.74
CA VAL A 88 -7.18 -1.83 6.29
C VAL A 88 -5.97 -2.01 7.21
N GLY A 89 -5.35 -3.18 7.16
CA GLY A 89 -4.06 -3.43 7.83
C GLY A 89 -2.89 -3.29 6.85
N LEU A 90 -1.77 -2.73 7.30
CA LEU A 90 -0.52 -2.64 6.56
C LEU A 90 0.62 -3.32 7.32
N ARG A 91 1.39 -4.19 6.65
CA ARG A 91 2.66 -4.73 7.15
C ARG A 91 3.78 -4.43 6.17
N GLY A 92 5.00 -4.25 6.68
CA GLY A 92 6.19 -3.93 5.91
C GLY A 92 6.85 -2.61 6.32
N PRO A 93 7.68 -2.02 5.43
CA PRO A 93 7.94 -2.47 4.07
C PRO A 93 8.74 -3.77 4.03
N PHE A 94 8.51 -4.57 2.99
CA PHE A 94 9.22 -5.80 2.68
C PHE A 94 10.02 -5.67 1.38
N GLY A 95 10.94 -6.61 1.18
CA GLY A 95 11.84 -6.61 0.03
C GLY A 95 13.05 -5.70 0.19
N ARG A 96 14.05 -5.91 -0.67
CA ARG A 96 15.23 -5.05 -0.75
C ARG A 96 14.92 -3.92 -1.73
N GLY A 97 15.06 -2.67 -1.28
CA GLY A 97 14.91 -1.51 -2.17
C GLY A 97 15.95 -1.53 -3.30
N TRP A 98 15.65 -0.81 -4.38
CA TRP A 98 16.56 -0.76 -5.53
C TRP A 98 17.91 -0.14 -5.18
N THR A 99 18.94 -0.66 -5.84
CA THR A 99 20.26 -0.04 -5.88
C THR A 99 20.26 0.93 -7.05
N PHE A 100 20.44 2.22 -6.76
CA PHE A 100 20.62 3.23 -7.79
C PHE A 100 22.11 3.29 -8.14
N HIS A 101 22.42 3.13 -9.42
CA HIS A 101 23.73 3.44 -9.97
C HIS A 101 23.63 4.78 -10.69
N SER A 102 24.60 5.67 -10.50
CA SER A 102 24.74 6.85 -11.34
C SER A 102 25.04 6.36 -12.75
N VAL A 103 24.23 6.81 -13.70
CA VAL A 103 24.60 6.77 -15.12
C VAL A 103 25.10 8.16 -15.46
N ASP A 104 26.40 8.26 -15.71
CA ASP A 104 26.98 9.47 -16.25
C ASP A 104 26.56 9.54 -17.73
N TRP A 105 25.69 10.49 -18.06
CA TRP A 105 25.28 10.81 -19.44
C TRP A 105 26.20 11.86 -20.04
#